data_AF-A0A7Y4SYG2-F1
#
_entry.id   AF-A0A7Y4SYG2-F1
#
_cell.length_a   1.000
_cell.length_b   1.000
_cell.length_c   1.000
_cell.angle_alpha   90.00
_cell.angle_beta   90.00
_cell.angle_gamma   90.00
#
_symmetry.space_group_name_H-M   'P 1'
#
loop_
_entity.id
_entity.type
_entity.pdbx_description
1 polymer ?
#
loop_
_entity_poly.entity_id
_entity_poly.type
_entity_poly.pdbx_seq_one_letter_code
_entity_poly.pdbx_strand_id
1 'polypeptide(L)'
;MTLVADARPETTGGVRCPHFGPCGGCSFLDQPYAQELASKAEAFQRVAEARLELAGVELRPPLAAREPLFYRTSLKVPFDLRRGRPIAGFYRRGSHEIVDLNTCAIQHPLLTKLLIAARELATKFGTPLYDERSHKGLLRHFLARVGAGTGECLAGFVVRYDNDRATLRLGEALLERFEKHGLVGVIENVNRARGSQVVGQESRLLVGRETLNEEGDGLRIAT
;
A
#
# COMPACT_ATOMS: atom_id res chain seq x y z
N MET A 1 28.32 21.09 10.19
CA MET A 1 26.92 20.98 9.76
C MET A 1 26.19 20.21 10.85
N THR A 2 25.62 20.94 11.80
CA THR A 2 24.98 20.38 12.99
C THR A 2 23.79 19.55 12.55
N LEU A 3 23.88 18.23 12.70
CA LEU A 3 22.74 17.33 12.54
C LEU A 3 21.69 17.82 13.51
N VAL A 4 20.64 18.43 12.97
CA VAL A 4 19.52 18.94 13.75
C VAL A 4 18.94 17.74 14.47
N ALA A 5 19.15 17.69 15.79
CA ALA A 5 18.38 16.85 16.68
C ALA A 5 16.96 17.45 16.76
N ASP A 6 16.23 17.38 15.64
CA ASP A 6 14.81 17.69 15.62
C ASP A 6 14.11 16.59 16.42
N ALA A 7 13.30 17.02 17.39
CA ALA A 7 12.63 16.19 18.37
C ALA A 7 12.09 14.89 17.75
N ARG A 8 12.47 13.75 18.35
CA ARG A 8 12.00 12.44 17.91
C ARG A 8 10.50 12.37 18.20
N PRO A 9 9.64 12.03 17.23
CA PRO A 9 8.24 11.72 17.53
C PRO A 9 8.22 10.46 18.41
N GLU A 10 8.10 10.65 19.71
CA GLU A 10 7.91 9.56 20.66
C GLU A 10 6.43 9.21 20.67
N THR A 11 6.07 8.06 20.09
CA THR A 11 4.80 7.46 20.42
C THR A 11 4.90 6.96 21.86
N THR A 12 4.14 7.56 22.78
CA THR A 12 4.14 7.22 24.21
C THR A 12 3.71 5.76 24.47
N GLY A 13 3.21 5.07 23.44
CA GLY A 13 2.97 3.63 23.37
C GLY A 13 3.01 3.11 21.94
N GLY A 14 2.79 1.80 21.76
CA GLY A 14 2.56 1.22 20.43
C GLY A 14 1.20 1.60 19.84
N VAL A 15 1.08 1.50 18.52
CA VAL A 15 -0.16 1.76 17.80
C VAL A 15 -1.05 0.53 17.82
N ARG A 16 -2.25 0.68 18.39
CA ARG A 16 -3.28 -0.38 18.39
C ARG A 16 -3.90 -0.50 17.01
N CYS A 17 -3.35 -1.40 16.19
CA CYS A 17 -3.92 -1.77 14.90
C CYS A 17 -4.77 -3.04 15.04
N PRO A 18 -6.05 -3.04 14.63
CA PRO A 18 -6.93 -4.21 14.75
C PRO A 18 -6.50 -5.38 13.86
N HIS A 19 -5.59 -5.14 12.92
CA HIS A 19 -5.06 -6.13 11.99
C HIS A 19 -3.65 -6.63 12.38
N PHE A 20 -3.05 -6.07 13.44
CA PHE A 20 -1.67 -6.39 13.84
C PHE A 20 -1.54 -7.86 14.26
N GLY A 21 -0.43 -8.50 13.85
CA GLY A 21 -0.20 -9.94 14.04
C GLY A 21 -0.57 -10.74 12.79
N PRO A 22 -1.87 -10.93 12.47
CA PRO A 22 -2.28 -11.65 11.27
C PRO A 22 -1.85 -10.94 9.97
N CYS A 23 -1.99 -9.62 9.89
CA CYS A 23 -1.61 -8.85 8.70
C CYS A 23 -0.11 -8.94 8.45
N GLY A 24 0.29 -9.29 7.22
CA GLY A 24 1.69 -9.35 6.82
C GLY A 24 2.43 -8.00 6.74
N GLY A 25 1.78 -6.89 7.09
CA GLY A 25 2.30 -5.55 6.83
C GLY A 25 3.30 -4.97 7.84
N CYS A 26 3.13 -5.23 9.14
CA CYS A 26 3.90 -4.55 10.20
C CYS A 26 4.50 -5.55 11.19
N SER A 27 5.74 -5.31 11.63
CA SER A 27 6.44 -6.16 12.62
C SER A 27 6.56 -5.55 14.01
N PHE A 28 6.51 -4.22 14.12
CA PHE A 28 6.84 -3.48 15.34
C PHE A 28 5.77 -2.45 15.73
N LEU A 29 4.62 -2.43 15.04
CA LEU A 29 3.63 -1.37 15.19
C LEU A 29 3.00 -1.33 16.60
N ASP A 30 3.01 -2.45 17.33
CA ASP A 30 2.46 -2.62 18.67
C ASP A 30 3.40 -2.19 19.81
N GLN A 31 4.61 -1.73 19.50
CA GLN A 31 5.57 -1.21 20.48
C GLN A 31 5.89 0.28 20.25
N PRO A 32 6.41 1.00 21.26
CA PRO A 32 6.88 2.38 21.09
C PRO A 32 7.93 2.50 20.00
N TYR A 33 7.91 3.59 19.24
CA TYR A 33 8.84 3.79 18.11
C TYR A 33 10.32 3.78 18.54
N ALA A 34 10.63 4.29 19.75
CA ALA A 34 11.98 4.21 20.31
C ALA A 34 12.45 2.75 20.50
N GLN A 35 11.54 1.85 20.90
CA GLN A 35 11.84 0.43 21.04
C GLN A 35 12.04 -0.25 19.68
N GLU A 36 11.32 0.18 18.64
CA GLU A 36 11.56 -0.26 17.26
C GLU A 36 12.98 0.11 16.81
N LEU A 37 13.41 1.36 17.05
CA LEU A 37 14.76 1.81 16.68
C LEU A 37 15.84 1.02 17.43
N ALA A 38 15.67 0.81 18.74
CA ALA A 38 16.57 -0.01 19.55
C ALA A 38 16.65 -1.45 19.04
N SER A 39 15.50 -2.08 18.78
CA SER A 39 15.42 -3.45 18.25
C SER A 39 16.12 -3.61 16.90
N LYS A 40 15.99 -2.61 16.02
CA LYS A 40 16.69 -2.57 14.72
C LYS A 40 18.19 -2.41 14.89
N ALA A 41 18.63 -1.53 15.79
CA ALA A 41 20.05 -1.33 16.08
C ALA A 41 20.71 -2.62 16.60
N GLU A 42 20.08 -3.27 17.59
CA GLU A 42 20.57 -4.54 18.13
C GLU A 42 20.60 -5.66 17.09
N ALA A 43 19.55 -5.76 16.26
CA ALA A 43 19.51 -6.75 15.18
C ALA A 43 20.64 -6.54 14.17
N PHE A 44 20.93 -5.28 13.82
CA PHE A 44 22.03 -4.95 12.93
C PHE A 44 23.39 -5.24 13.58
N GLN A 45 23.59 -4.87 14.85
CA GLN A 45 24.81 -5.16 15.61
C GLN A 45 25.13 -6.66 15.60
N ARG A 46 24.13 -7.50 15.91
CA ARG A 46 24.30 -8.97 15.90
C ARG A 46 24.75 -9.50 14.53
N VAL A 47 24.20 -8.97 13.44
CA VAL A 47 24.60 -9.37 12.08
C VAL A 47 26.00 -8.86 11.75
N ALA A 48 26.33 -7.63 12.15
CA ALA A 48 27.62 -7.02 11.92
C ALA A 48 28.76 -7.82 12.59
N GLU A 49 28.60 -8.15 13.86
CA GLU A 49 29.55 -8.95 14.63
C GLU A 49 29.68 -10.39 14.11
N ALA A 50 28.55 -11.02 13.78
CA ALA A 50 28.56 -12.43 13.41
C ALA A 50 28.96 -12.70 11.95
N ARG A 51 28.83 -11.72 11.04
CA ARG A 51 28.92 -11.98 9.59
C ARG A 51 29.67 -10.95 8.76
N LEU A 52 29.92 -9.74 9.26
CA LEU A 52 30.44 -8.66 8.42
C LEU A 52 31.91 -8.29 8.72
N GLU A 53 32.56 -8.98 9.66
CA GLU A 53 33.93 -8.68 10.10
C GLU A 53 34.15 -7.20 10.48
N LEU A 54 33.08 -6.50 10.89
CA LEU A 54 33.09 -5.07 11.22
C LEU A 54 33.60 -4.80 12.65
N ALA A 55 34.48 -5.65 13.18
CA ALA A 55 35.02 -5.48 14.51
C ALA A 55 35.76 -4.13 14.61
N GLY A 56 35.43 -3.31 15.62
CA GLY A 56 36.03 -1.99 15.83
C GLY A 56 35.43 -0.85 15.01
N VAL A 57 34.42 -1.11 14.16
CA VAL A 57 33.67 -0.05 13.47
C VAL A 57 32.56 0.48 14.37
N GLU A 58 32.53 1.79 14.62
CA GLU A 58 31.46 2.43 15.38
C GLU A 58 30.15 2.42 14.57
N LEU A 59 29.15 1.68 15.05
CA LEU A 59 27.82 1.67 14.45
C LEU A 59 27.00 2.83 14.99
N ARG A 60 26.60 3.74 14.11
CA ARG A 60 25.72 4.85 14.47
C ARG A 60 24.28 4.37 14.67
N PRO A 61 23.50 5.00 15.57
CA PRO A 61 22.09 4.68 15.73
C PRO A 61 21.28 4.85 14.43
N PRO A 62 20.20 4.08 14.24
CA PRO A 62 19.29 4.27 13.11
C PRO A 62 18.72 5.69 13.06
N LEU A 63 18.60 6.24 11.85
CA LEU A 63 17.93 7.52 11.64
C LEU A 63 16.43 7.36 11.89
N ALA A 64 15.91 8.16 12.81
CA ALA A 64 14.48 8.22 13.09
C ALA A 64 13.74 8.93 11.95
N ALA A 65 12.57 8.39 11.57
CA ALA A 65 11.65 9.08 10.69
C ALA A 65 11.01 10.26 11.43
N ARG A 66 10.83 11.39 10.73
CA ARG A 66 10.07 12.55 11.25
C ARG A 66 8.61 12.20 11.51
N GLU A 67 8.03 11.33 10.69
CA GLU A 67 6.66 10.84 10.80
C GLU A 67 6.65 9.31 10.62
N PRO A 68 6.62 8.52 11.71
CA PRO A 68 6.68 7.06 11.64
C PRO A 68 5.34 6.41 11.25
N LEU A 69 4.28 7.20 11.07
CA LEU A 69 2.94 6.77 10.69
C LEU A 69 2.53 7.43 9.38
N PHE A 70 1.55 6.84 8.70
CA PHE A 70 0.97 7.32 7.44
C PHE A 70 1.96 7.52 6.27
N TYR A 71 3.22 7.10 6.41
CA TYR A 71 4.30 7.30 5.45
C TYR A 71 4.17 6.50 4.16
N ARG A 72 3.40 5.39 4.16
CA ARG A 72 3.31 4.50 3.01
C ARG A 72 2.38 5.11 1.96
N THR A 73 2.97 5.50 0.85
CA THR A 73 2.30 6.16 -0.27
C THR A 73 1.85 5.21 -1.38
N SER A 74 2.18 3.92 -1.32
CA SER A 74 1.75 2.93 -2.31
C SER A 74 1.04 1.73 -1.69
N LEU A 75 -0.09 1.39 -2.29
CA LEU A 75 -0.95 0.27 -1.95
C LEU A 75 -1.09 -0.65 -3.17
N LYS A 76 -0.91 -1.95 -2.95
CA LYS A 76 -1.23 -3.02 -3.91
C LYS A 76 -1.81 -4.18 -3.13
N VAL A 77 -3.09 -4.48 -3.31
CA VAL A 77 -3.77 -5.51 -2.53
C VAL A 77 -4.71 -6.33 -3.40
N PRO A 78 -4.75 -7.66 -3.22
CA PRO A 78 -5.70 -8.54 -3.88
C PRO A 78 -7.14 -8.26 -3.44
N PHE A 79 -8.07 -8.60 -4.33
CA PHE A 79 -9.47 -8.82 -4.02
C PHE A 79 -9.74 -10.31 -3.82
N ASP A 80 -10.70 -10.65 -2.96
CA ASP A 80 -11.23 -12.00 -2.83
C ASP A 80 -12.68 -11.98 -2.30
N LEU A 81 -13.35 -13.12 -2.31
CA LEU A 81 -14.66 -13.34 -1.73
C LEU A 81 -14.54 -14.20 -0.46
N ARG A 82 -14.98 -13.64 0.67
CA ARG A 82 -15.13 -14.40 1.91
C ARG A 82 -16.60 -14.49 2.28
N ARG A 83 -17.17 -15.70 2.20
CA ARG A 83 -18.59 -15.97 2.45
C ARG A 83 -19.51 -15.08 1.61
N GLY A 84 -19.20 -14.94 0.32
CA GLY A 84 -19.96 -14.10 -0.62
C GLY A 84 -19.74 -12.59 -0.49
N ARG A 85 -18.96 -12.13 0.49
CA ARG A 85 -18.63 -10.73 0.68
C ARG A 85 -17.24 -10.42 0.09
N PRO A 86 -17.11 -9.39 -0.76
CA PRO A 86 -15.81 -8.85 -1.16
C PRO A 86 -14.95 -8.49 0.04
N ILE A 87 -13.70 -8.90 0.01
CA ILE A 87 -12.64 -8.51 0.94
C ILE A 87 -11.42 -8.06 0.16
N ALA A 88 -10.64 -7.15 0.74
CA ALA A 88 -9.42 -6.68 0.13
C ALA A 88 -8.42 -6.24 1.20
N GLY A 89 -7.14 -6.57 1.01
CA GLY A 89 -6.11 -6.27 1.98
C GLY A 89 -4.85 -7.10 1.79
N PHE A 90 -4.00 -7.15 2.80
CA PHE A 90 -2.76 -7.92 2.72
C PHE A 90 -3.00 -9.39 3.03
N TYR A 91 -2.17 -10.26 2.44
CA TYR A 91 -2.14 -11.65 2.85
C TYR A 91 -1.67 -11.79 4.30
N ARG A 92 -2.25 -12.78 4.99
CA ARG A 92 -1.78 -13.23 6.29
C ARG A 92 -0.38 -13.80 6.14
N ARG A 93 0.47 -13.60 7.15
CA ARG A 93 1.85 -14.15 7.15
C ARG A 93 1.83 -15.65 6.89
N GLY A 94 2.61 -16.09 5.88
CA GLY A 94 2.75 -17.50 5.53
C GLY A 94 1.53 -18.12 4.82
N SER A 95 0.58 -17.33 4.32
CA SER A 95 -0.57 -17.86 3.56
C SER A 95 -1.02 -16.93 2.43
N HIS A 96 -2.00 -17.39 1.64
CA HIS A 96 -2.74 -16.58 0.65
C HIS A 96 -4.12 -16.15 1.19
N GLU A 97 -4.33 -16.19 2.50
CA GLU A 97 -5.58 -15.72 3.11
C GLU A 97 -5.53 -14.20 3.29
N ILE A 98 -6.55 -13.49 2.80
CA ILE A 98 -6.60 -12.02 2.92
C ILE A 98 -7.07 -11.59 4.32
N VAL A 99 -6.29 -10.70 4.93
CA VAL A 99 -6.72 -9.87 6.06
C VAL A 99 -7.46 -8.66 5.50
N ASP A 100 -8.78 -8.68 5.66
CA ASP A 100 -9.68 -7.64 5.17
C ASP A 100 -9.41 -6.30 5.87
N LEU A 101 -8.82 -5.34 5.16
CA LEU A 101 -8.39 -4.07 5.71
C LEU A 101 -9.55 -3.07 5.74
N ASN A 102 -9.70 -2.39 6.87
CA ASN A 102 -10.62 -1.26 7.04
C ASN A 102 -9.91 -0.03 7.64
N THR A 103 -8.70 -0.21 8.15
CA THR A 103 -7.84 0.86 8.66
C THR A 103 -6.38 0.44 8.48
N CYS A 104 -5.47 1.41 8.37
CA CYS A 104 -4.03 1.14 8.37
C CYS A 104 -3.27 2.40 8.81
N ALA A 105 -2.59 2.33 9.95
CA ALA A 105 -1.88 3.47 10.54
C ALA A 105 -0.58 3.84 9.83
N ILE A 106 -0.07 2.99 8.94
CA ILE A 106 1.16 3.27 8.17
C ILE A 106 0.86 3.76 6.76
N GLN A 107 -0.37 3.61 6.26
CA GLN A 107 -0.75 4.03 4.90
C GLN A 107 -1.25 5.45 4.89
N HIS A 108 -0.92 6.20 3.84
CA HIS A 108 -1.56 7.49 3.59
C HIS A 108 -3.10 7.33 3.65
N PRO A 109 -3.83 8.17 4.39
CA PRO A 109 -5.25 7.96 4.68
C PRO A 109 -6.12 7.78 3.43
N LEU A 110 -5.77 8.47 2.32
CA LEU A 110 -6.47 8.36 1.05
C LEU A 110 -6.43 6.92 0.48
N LEU A 111 -5.32 6.19 0.62
CA LEU A 111 -5.18 4.84 0.08
C LEU A 111 -6.19 3.87 0.72
N THR A 112 -6.36 3.96 2.04
CA THR A 112 -7.31 3.13 2.78
C THR A 112 -8.76 3.49 2.43
N LYS A 113 -9.06 4.80 2.27
CA LYS A 113 -10.38 5.26 1.83
C LYS A 113 -10.72 4.77 0.42
N LEU A 114 -9.76 4.84 -0.50
CA LEU A 114 -9.89 4.35 -1.87
C LEU A 114 -10.11 2.83 -1.91
N LEU A 115 -9.36 2.06 -1.12
CA LEU A 115 -9.53 0.60 -1.02
C LEU A 115 -10.95 0.22 -0.60
N ILE A 116 -11.46 0.86 0.46
CA ILE A 116 -12.81 0.61 0.98
C ILE A 116 -13.84 0.92 -0.11
N ALA A 117 -13.72 2.08 -0.75
CA ALA A 117 -14.62 2.49 -1.82
C ALA A 117 -14.56 1.56 -3.04
N ALA A 118 -13.37 1.11 -3.44
CA ALA A 118 -13.19 0.19 -4.55
C ALA A 118 -13.91 -1.15 -4.29
N ARG A 119 -13.82 -1.67 -3.06
CA ARG A 119 -14.53 -2.88 -2.61
C ARG A 119 -16.05 -2.69 -2.59
N GLU A 120 -16.53 -1.54 -2.10
CA GLU A 120 -17.95 -1.16 -2.12
C GLU A 120 -18.49 -1.08 -3.55
N LEU A 121 -17.76 -0.42 -4.45
CA LEU A 121 -18.16 -0.22 -5.85
C LEU A 121 -18.13 -1.54 -6.64
N ALA A 122 -17.14 -2.40 -6.43
CA ALA A 122 -17.11 -3.74 -7.02
C ALA A 122 -18.34 -4.56 -6.62
N THR A 123 -18.79 -4.43 -5.36
CA THR A 123 -20.04 -5.04 -4.89
C THR A 123 -21.25 -4.40 -5.58
N LYS A 124 -21.35 -3.07 -5.57
CA LYS A 124 -22.47 -2.30 -6.14
C LYS A 124 -22.70 -2.60 -7.62
N PHE A 125 -21.62 -2.74 -8.40
CA PHE A 125 -21.70 -2.99 -9.84
C PHE A 125 -21.66 -4.48 -10.22
N GLY A 126 -21.62 -5.38 -9.24
CA GLY A 126 -21.57 -6.82 -9.49
C GLY A 126 -20.32 -7.25 -10.25
N THR A 127 -19.18 -6.56 -10.04
CA THR A 127 -17.95 -6.86 -10.77
C THR A 127 -17.35 -8.17 -10.28
N PRO A 128 -17.11 -9.17 -11.17
CA PRO A 128 -16.57 -10.45 -10.74
C PRO A 128 -15.16 -10.33 -10.15
N LEU A 129 -14.97 -10.81 -8.92
CA LEU A 129 -13.65 -10.89 -8.31
C LEU A 129 -12.90 -12.13 -8.81
N TYR A 130 -11.59 -12.00 -8.94
CA TYR A 130 -10.73 -13.08 -9.40
C TYR A 130 -10.51 -14.10 -8.28
N ASP A 131 -10.68 -15.37 -8.60
CA ASP A 131 -10.40 -16.50 -7.73
C ASP A 131 -9.11 -17.19 -8.20
N GLU A 132 -8.06 -17.16 -7.37
CA GLU A 132 -6.74 -17.70 -7.71
C GLU A 132 -6.73 -19.21 -8.01
N ARG A 133 -7.62 -19.98 -7.37
CA ARG A 133 -7.65 -21.45 -7.45
C ARG A 133 -8.27 -21.91 -8.77
N SER A 134 -9.43 -21.36 -9.09
CA SER A 134 -10.20 -21.66 -10.30
C SER A 134 -9.76 -20.83 -11.51
N HIS A 135 -9.03 -19.73 -11.27
CA HIS A 135 -8.58 -18.80 -12.29
C HIS A 135 -9.75 -18.15 -13.07
N LYS A 136 -10.86 -17.92 -12.38
CA LYS A 136 -12.08 -17.29 -12.90
C LYS A 136 -12.25 -15.90 -12.29
N GLY A 137 -13.12 -15.08 -12.90
CA GLY A 137 -13.36 -13.70 -12.46
C GLY A 137 -12.52 -12.66 -13.19
N LEU A 138 -12.66 -11.39 -12.79
CA LEU A 138 -12.09 -10.23 -13.47
C LEU A 138 -11.09 -9.48 -12.58
N LEU A 139 -11.55 -8.88 -11.47
CA LEU A 139 -10.73 -8.01 -10.61
C LEU A 139 -9.76 -8.83 -9.78
N ARG A 140 -8.46 -8.67 -10.04
CA ARG A 140 -7.38 -9.33 -9.29
C ARG A 140 -6.92 -8.50 -8.10
N HIS A 141 -6.57 -7.24 -8.35
CA HIS A 141 -5.98 -6.36 -7.35
C HIS A 141 -6.49 -4.93 -7.48
N PHE A 142 -6.44 -4.19 -6.38
CA PHE A 142 -6.50 -2.75 -6.34
C PHE A 142 -5.11 -2.16 -6.13
N LEU A 143 -4.80 -1.11 -6.88
CA LEU A 143 -3.56 -0.35 -6.80
C LEU A 143 -3.91 1.10 -6.50
N ALA A 144 -3.09 1.74 -5.66
CA ALA A 144 -3.13 3.20 -5.54
C ALA A 144 -1.76 3.73 -5.12
N ARG A 145 -1.41 4.91 -5.61
CA ARG A 145 -0.20 5.64 -5.23
C ARG A 145 -0.53 7.10 -4.98
N VAL A 146 0.04 7.68 -3.94
CA VAL A 146 -0.02 9.11 -3.63
C VAL A 146 1.36 9.71 -3.83
N GLY A 147 1.46 10.88 -4.45
CA GLY A 147 2.66 11.71 -4.43
C GLY A 147 2.77 12.38 -3.06
N ALA A 148 3.79 12.05 -2.28
CA ALA A 148 3.97 12.58 -0.93
C ALA A 148 4.06 14.12 -0.91
N GLY A 149 4.75 14.72 -1.89
CA GLY A 149 4.97 16.17 -1.96
C GLY A 149 3.81 16.94 -2.57
N THR A 150 2.95 16.29 -3.35
CA THR A 150 1.86 16.96 -4.08
C THR A 150 0.47 16.61 -3.56
N GLY A 151 0.31 15.47 -2.90
CA GLY A 151 -0.98 14.88 -2.55
C GLY A 151 -1.75 14.28 -3.73
N GLU A 152 -1.21 14.37 -4.96
CA GLU A 152 -1.85 13.78 -6.14
C GLU A 152 -1.86 12.25 -6.05
N CYS A 153 -2.94 11.62 -6.48
CA CYS A 153 -3.14 10.19 -6.34
C CYS A 153 -3.56 9.55 -7.65
N LEU A 154 -2.92 8.45 -8.01
CA LEU A 154 -3.33 7.58 -9.11
C LEU A 154 -3.83 6.27 -8.53
N ALA A 155 -5.05 5.86 -8.89
CA ALA A 155 -5.61 4.56 -8.54
C ALA A 155 -5.65 3.64 -9.75
N GLY A 156 -5.85 2.34 -9.52
CA GLY A 156 -6.09 1.43 -10.63
C GLY A 156 -6.55 0.05 -10.23
N PHE A 157 -7.04 -0.66 -11.23
CA PHE A 157 -7.52 -2.03 -11.10
C PHE A 157 -6.64 -2.96 -11.94
N VAL A 158 -6.15 -4.02 -11.32
CA VAL A 158 -5.57 -5.14 -12.08
C VAL A 158 -6.69 -6.09 -12.46
N VAL A 159 -6.85 -6.35 -13.75
CA VAL A 159 -7.83 -7.28 -14.30
C VAL A 159 -7.19 -8.48 -14.96
N ARG A 160 -7.91 -9.60 -15.01
CA ARG A 160 -7.45 -10.80 -15.71
C ARG A 160 -7.45 -10.63 -17.24
N TYR A 161 -8.44 -9.94 -17.79
CA TYR A 161 -8.60 -9.68 -19.21
C TYR A 161 -9.26 -8.31 -19.39
N ASP A 162 -9.10 -7.74 -20.58
CA ASP A 162 -9.72 -6.48 -20.96
C ASP A 162 -11.25 -6.55 -20.76
N ASN A 163 -11.78 -5.61 -19.96
CA ASN A 163 -13.22 -5.39 -19.86
C ASN A 163 -13.52 -3.92 -19.55
N ASP A 164 -13.36 -3.08 -20.57
CA ASP A 164 -13.56 -1.62 -20.50
C ASP A 164 -14.83 -1.23 -19.75
N ARG A 165 -15.97 -1.84 -20.07
CA ARG A 165 -17.26 -1.39 -19.54
C ARG A 165 -17.43 -1.64 -18.03
N ALA A 166 -16.82 -2.70 -17.51
CA ALA A 166 -16.91 -3.02 -16.09
C ALA A 166 -15.98 -2.12 -15.27
N THR A 167 -14.74 -1.93 -15.73
CA THR A 167 -13.72 -1.16 -15.02
C THR A 167 -13.86 0.34 -15.21
N LEU A 168 -14.35 0.82 -16.37
CA LEU A 168 -14.64 2.24 -16.58
C LEU A 168 -15.66 2.76 -15.55
N ARG A 169 -16.76 2.02 -15.31
CA ARG A 169 -17.76 2.38 -14.29
C ARG A 169 -17.17 2.46 -12.88
N LEU A 170 -16.22 1.57 -12.55
CA LEU A 170 -15.49 1.63 -11.29
C LEU A 170 -14.59 2.87 -11.22
N GLY A 171 -13.87 3.15 -12.30
CA GLY A 171 -12.97 4.31 -12.42
C GLY A 171 -13.72 5.63 -12.29
N GLU A 172 -14.80 5.82 -13.04
CA GLU A 172 -15.65 7.02 -12.99
C GLU A 172 -16.19 7.26 -11.59
N ALA A 173 -16.77 6.23 -10.95
CA ALA A 173 -17.34 6.35 -9.62
C ALA A 173 -16.28 6.61 -8.52
N LEU A 174 -15.05 6.10 -8.69
CA LEU A 174 -13.94 6.43 -7.80
C LEU A 174 -13.48 7.87 -8.01
N LEU A 175 -13.30 8.30 -9.27
CA LEU A 175 -12.85 9.65 -9.58
C LEU A 175 -13.85 10.69 -9.07
N GLU A 176 -15.14 10.52 -9.36
CA GLU A 176 -16.21 11.39 -8.86
C GLU A 176 -16.17 11.54 -7.33
N ARG A 177 -15.92 10.43 -6.60
CA ARG A 177 -15.90 10.44 -5.13
C ARG A 177 -14.63 11.07 -4.53
N PHE A 178 -13.50 11.01 -5.23
CA PHE A 178 -12.18 11.32 -4.66
C PHE A 178 -11.37 12.39 -5.41
N GLU A 179 -11.86 12.96 -6.51
CA GLU A 179 -11.16 14.02 -7.24
C GLU A 179 -10.83 15.23 -6.34
N LYS A 180 -11.79 15.63 -5.49
CA LYS A 180 -11.62 16.71 -4.50
C LYS A 180 -10.67 16.35 -3.36
N HIS A 181 -10.25 15.09 -3.27
CA HIS A 181 -9.34 14.56 -2.26
C HIS A 181 -7.97 14.18 -2.86
N GLY A 182 -7.70 14.55 -4.11
CA GLY A 182 -6.41 14.36 -4.77
C GLY A 182 -6.35 13.18 -5.74
N LEU A 183 -7.42 12.41 -5.94
CA LEU A 183 -7.44 11.39 -7.00
C LEU A 183 -7.48 12.06 -8.37
N VAL A 184 -6.43 11.88 -9.17
CA VAL A 184 -6.28 12.58 -10.46
C VAL A 184 -6.57 11.69 -11.66
N GLY A 185 -6.61 10.39 -11.46
CA GLY A 185 -6.95 9.43 -12.49
C GLY A 185 -7.05 8.01 -12.00
N VAL A 186 -7.69 7.18 -12.81
CA VAL A 186 -7.82 5.74 -12.59
C VAL A 186 -7.36 5.01 -13.84
N ILE A 187 -6.48 4.03 -13.65
CA ILE A 187 -5.95 3.18 -14.73
C ILE A 187 -6.46 1.74 -14.59
N GLU A 188 -6.43 1.02 -15.70
CA GLU A 188 -6.55 -0.43 -15.71
C GLU A 188 -5.21 -1.04 -16.08
N ASN A 189 -4.84 -2.14 -15.43
CA ASN A 189 -3.71 -2.97 -15.83
C ASN A 189 -4.18 -4.41 -16.09
N VAL A 190 -3.76 -4.99 -17.21
CA VAL A 190 -4.18 -6.34 -17.61
C VAL A 190 -3.10 -7.36 -17.27
N ASN A 191 -3.43 -8.32 -16.42
CA ASN A 191 -2.57 -9.43 -16.03
C ASN A 191 -3.27 -10.77 -16.27
N ARG A 192 -2.95 -11.39 -17.41
CA ARG A 192 -3.46 -12.71 -17.84
C ARG A 192 -2.69 -13.89 -17.23
N ALA A 193 -1.52 -13.63 -16.62
CA ALA A 193 -0.59 -14.66 -16.18
C ALA A 193 -1.00 -15.29 -14.86
N ARG A 194 -0.69 -16.59 -14.73
CA ARG A 194 -0.71 -17.31 -13.44
C ARG A 194 0.57 -16.99 -12.67
N GLY A 195 0.46 -16.88 -11.35
CA GLY A 195 1.60 -16.68 -10.45
C GLY A 195 1.47 -15.44 -9.56
N SER A 196 2.57 -15.12 -8.87
CA SER A 196 2.65 -14.05 -7.85
C SER A 196 2.87 -12.65 -8.42
N GLN A 197 3.08 -12.52 -9.73
CA GLN A 197 3.18 -11.21 -10.37
C GLN A 197 1.84 -10.49 -10.25
N VAL A 198 1.86 -9.31 -9.63
CA VAL A 198 0.65 -8.49 -9.41
C VAL A 198 0.27 -7.74 -10.68
N VAL A 199 1.22 -7.05 -11.30
CA VAL A 199 1.00 -6.13 -12.43
C VAL A 199 1.48 -6.78 -13.73
N GLY A 200 0.64 -6.75 -14.76
CA GLY A 200 0.99 -7.19 -16.13
C GLY A 200 1.66 -6.08 -16.94
N GLN A 201 1.89 -6.36 -18.23
CA GLN A 201 2.67 -5.46 -19.12
C GLN A 201 1.81 -4.36 -19.77
N GLU A 202 0.49 -4.52 -19.77
CA GLU A 202 -0.45 -3.61 -20.44
C GLU A 202 -1.18 -2.76 -19.40
N SER A 203 -1.10 -1.44 -19.53
CA SER A 203 -1.89 -0.49 -18.76
C SER A 203 -2.56 0.52 -19.68
N ARG A 204 -3.74 1.00 -19.30
CA ARG A 204 -4.47 2.05 -20.02
C ARG A 204 -5.22 2.96 -19.08
N LEU A 205 -5.46 4.19 -19.52
CA LEU A 205 -6.34 5.13 -18.83
C LEU A 205 -7.79 4.63 -18.86
N LEU A 206 -8.47 4.66 -17.72
CA LEU A 206 -9.92 4.57 -17.66
C LEU A 206 -10.53 5.97 -17.66
N VAL A 207 -10.08 6.83 -16.75
CA VAL A 207 -10.60 8.19 -16.59
C VAL A 207 -9.57 9.10 -15.90
N GLY A 208 -9.58 10.40 -16.22
CA GLY A 208 -8.70 11.40 -15.61
C GLY A 208 -7.31 11.43 -16.27
N ARG A 209 -6.25 11.37 -15.46
CA ARG A 209 -4.85 11.39 -15.92
C ARG A 209 -4.17 10.03 -15.79
N GLU A 210 -3.20 9.76 -16.67
CA GLU A 210 -2.39 8.53 -16.65
C GLU A 210 -1.28 8.55 -15.61
N THR A 211 -0.91 9.73 -15.14
CA THR A 211 0.20 9.94 -14.21
C THR A 211 -0.21 10.85 -13.05
N LEU A 212 0.46 10.68 -11.92
CA LEU A 212 0.48 11.64 -10.83
C LEU A 212 1.82 12.38 -10.82
N ASN A 213 1.85 13.59 -10.29
CA ASN A 213 3.09 14.31 -10.02
C ASN A 213 3.57 14.00 -8.60
N GLU A 214 4.86 13.79 -8.45
CA GLU A 214 5.56 13.74 -7.18
C GLU A 214 6.53 14.92 -7.11
N GLU A 215 6.76 15.44 -5.91
CA GLU A 215 7.69 16.54 -5.68
C GLU A 215 8.53 16.31 -4.43
N GLY A 216 9.83 16.57 -4.52
CA GLY A 216 10.76 16.43 -3.40
C GLY A 216 12.14 16.98 -3.76
N ASP A 217 12.81 17.60 -2.80
CA ASP A 217 14.15 18.17 -2.96
C ASP A 217 14.30 19.11 -4.19
N GLY A 218 13.24 19.86 -4.50
CA GLY A 218 13.21 20.81 -5.64
C GLY A 218 13.01 20.15 -7.02
N LEU A 219 12.75 18.84 -7.08
CA LEU A 219 12.46 18.10 -8.31
C LEU A 219 10.99 17.72 -8.40
N ARG A 220 10.43 17.82 -9.60
CA ARG A 220 9.06 17.39 -9.91
C ARG A 220 9.06 16.31 -10.99
N ILE A 221 8.39 15.19 -10.73
CA ILE A 221 8.40 14.01 -11.61
C ILE A 221 6.95 13.53 -11.82
N ALA A 222 6.55 13.30 -13.06
CA ALA A 222 5.31 12.59 -13.37
C ALA A 222 5.55 11.07 -13.37
N THR A 223 4.76 10.32 -12.60
CA THR A 223 4.94 8.86 -12.38
C THR A 223 3.62 8.09 -12.47
#